data_AF-A0A2R7Y7U3-F1
#
_entry.id   AF-A0A2R7Y7U3-F1
#
_cell.length_a   1.000
_cell.length_b   1.000
_cell.length_c   1.000
_cell.angle_alpha   90.00
_cell.angle_beta   90.00
_cell.angle_gamma   90.00
#
_symmetry.space_group_name_H-M   'P 1'
#
loop_
_entity.id
_entity.type
_entity.pdbx_description
1 polymer ?
#
loop_
_entity_poly.entity_id
_entity_poly.type
_entity_poly.pdbx_seq_one_letter_code
_entity_poly.pdbx_strand_id
1 'polypeptide(L)'
;MSQKVKVKIPKYNIPVKKVDHVLLSLDSLLPHEEIVTERLNDIVKMIKELNAVDMPIIAAPIEGLNKYLIIDGHHRWAALKELGASKIPSIVINYFDPNVKVYTWYPAISGDFQALIKEVEGRNIHVLKCDLRIGNVTNHHLTDVAFMIFGVNECYVVKGGVEEQRAVIRALDKLNVESKVVLSWYGLIEDAEVDLRSGEVDYVFVRRIYTKKEIMEYVSKGGVYPPKTTRHVLPFIPDKNYVKLETLYDF
;
A
#
# COMPACT_ATOMS: atom_id res chain seq x y z
N MET A 1 19.06 10.36 -9.40
CA MET A 1 18.69 9.06 -8.80
C MET A 1 17.59 9.35 -7.80
N SER A 2 16.46 8.65 -7.86
CA SER A 2 15.41 8.78 -6.84
C SER A 2 16.01 8.46 -5.46
N GLN A 3 15.65 9.23 -4.44
CA GLN A 3 16.03 8.85 -3.09
C GLN A 3 15.29 7.57 -2.70
N LYS A 4 16.03 6.61 -2.13
CA LYS A 4 15.45 5.33 -1.71
C LYS A 4 14.42 5.59 -0.62
N VAL A 5 13.17 5.22 -0.89
CA VAL A 5 12.06 5.32 0.05
C VAL A 5 12.39 4.55 1.32
N LYS A 6 12.29 5.21 2.48
CA LYS A 6 12.49 4.58 3.80
C LYS A 6 11.19 3.91 4.25
N VAL A 7 11.29 2.74 4.87
CA VAL A 7 10.12 2.03 5.39
C VAL A 7 10.40 1.61 6.83
N LYS A 8 9.54 2.02 7.77
CA LYS A 8 9.61 1.65 9.19
C LYS A 8 8.34 0.87 9.55
N ILE A 9 8.52 -0.36 9.99
CA ILE A 9 7.43 -1.23 10.41
C ILE A 9 7.70 -1.76 11.81
N PRO A 10 6.66 -1.96 12.63
CA PRO A 10 6.82 -2.62 13.92
C PRO A 10 7.23 -4.07 13.72
N LYS A 11 7.98 -4.59 14.70
CA LYS A 11 8.34 -5.99 14.75
C LYS A 11 7.16 -6.79 15.30
N TYR A 12 6.51 -7.56 14.43
CA TYR A 12 5.54 -8.55 14.85
C TYR A 12 6.22 -9.91 15.02
N ASN A 13 5.89 -10.64 16.08
CA ASN A 13 6.28 -12.05 16.22
C ASN A 13 5.27 -12.94 15.47
N ILE A 14 5.38 -12.99 14.15
CA ILE A 14 4.50 -13.78 13.28
C ILE A 14 5.24 -15.05 12.86
N PRO A 15 4.70 -16.25 13.11
CA PRO A 15 5.36 -17.49 12.74
C PRO A 15 5.41 -17.66 11.22
N VAL A 16 6.55 -18.15 10.72
CA VAL A 16 6.64 -18.65 9.35
C VAL A 16 5.91 -19.99 9.29
N LYS A 17 5.04 -20.17 8.29
CA LYS A 17 4.33 -21.43 8.06
C LYS A 17 4.47 -21.86 6.62
N LYS A 18 4.79 -23.14 6.42
CA LYS A 18 4.64 -23.80 5.14
C LYS A 18 3.15 -24.01 4.89
N VAL A 19 2.65 -23.41 3.82
CA VAL A 19 1.26 -23.50 3.39
C VAL A 19 1.27 -23.86 1.91
N ASP A 20 0.48 -24.86 1.54
CA ASP A 20 0.35 -25.26 0.15
C ASP A 20 -0.36 -24.14 -0.64
N HIS A 21 0.09 -23.94 -1.88
CA HIS A 21 -0.50 -22.98 -2.79
C HIS A 21 -1.41 -23.69 -3.79
N VAL A 22 -2.35 -22.95 -4.35
CA VAL A 22 -3.10 -23.32 -5.55
C VAL A 22 -2.68 -22.42 -6.70
N LEU A 23 -2.87 -22.87 -7.94
CA LEU A 23 -2.68 -22.04 -9.11
C LEU A 23 -4.01 -21.36 -9.46
N LEU A 24 -4.09 -20.05 -9.27
CA LEU A 24 -5.23 -19.26 -9.74
C LEU A 24 -4.93 -18.68 -11.11
N SER A 25 -5.96 -18.54 -11.94
CA SER A 25 -5.86 -17.77 -13.18
C SER A 25 -5.59 -16.29 -12.85
N LEU A 26 -4.64 -15.66 -13.56
CA LEU A 26 -4.34 -14.24 -13.39
C LEU A 26 -5.56 -13.35 -13.62
N ASP A 27 -6.44 -13.74 -14.54
CA ASP A 27 -7.66 -12.98 -14.86
C ASP A 27 -8.74 -13.13 -13.79
N SER A 28 -8.63 -14.13 -12.91
CA SER A 28 -9.54 -14.29 -11.77
C SER A 28 -9.23 -13.33 -10.61
N LEU A 29 -8.09 -12.64 -10.65
CA LEU A 29 -7.59 -11.80 -9.57
C LEU A 29 -7.88 -10.31 -9.82
N LEU A 30 -8.39 -9.63 -8.79
CA LEU A 30 -8.65 -8.20 -8.77
C LEU A 30 -7.66 -7.51 -7.82
N PRO A 31 -6.82 -6.58 -8.31
CA PRO A 31 -5.99 -5.74 -7.46
C PRO A 31 -6.84 -4.69 -6.74
N HIS A 32 -6.49 -4.38 -5.49
CA HIS A 32 -7.09 -3.25 -4.76
C HIS A 32 -6.15 -2.07 -4.57
N GLU A 33 -4.89 -2.18 -4.97
CA GLU A 33 -3.93 -1.08 -4.97
C GLU A 33 -3.29 -0.91 -6.33
N GLU A 34 -2.99 0.34 -6.67
CA GLU A 34 -2.13 0.69 -7.79
C GLU A 34 -0.72 0.12 -7.58
N ILE A 35 -0.09 -0.30 -8.67
CA ILE A 35 1.30 -0.77 -8.67
C ILE A 35 2.27 0.39 -8.87
N VAL A 36 3.53 0.14 -8.50
CA VAL A 36 4.64 1.08 -8.67
C VAL A 36 5.56 0.52 -9.73
N THR A 37 5.79 1.26 -10.81
CA THR A 37 6.50 0.78 -12.01
C THR A 37 7.93 0.33 -11.71
N GLU A 38 8.69 1.08 -10.90
CA GLU A 38 10.04 0.68 -10.51
C GLU A 38 10.05 -0.67 -9.79
N ARG A 39 9.10 -0.86 -8.87
CA ARG A 39 8.96 -2.13 -8.15
C ARG A 39 8.49 -3.27 -9.04
N LEU A 40 7.64 -3.00 -10.04
CA LEU A 40 7.25 -3.97 -11.05
C LEU A 40 8.49 -4.45 -11.82
N ASN A 41 9.32 -3.53 -12.32
CA ASN A 41 10.53 -3.84 -13.07
C ASN A 41 11.51 -4.70 -12.26
N ASP A 42 11.71 -4.38 -10.98
CA ASP A 42 12.55 -5.18 -10.07
C ASP A 42 12.03 -6.62 -9.96
N ILE A 43 10.72 -6.79 -9.80
CA ILE A 43 10.09 -8.12 -9.65
C ILE A 43 10.14 -8.90 -10.97
N VAL A 44 9.90 -8.26 -12.11
CA VAL A 44 10.03 -8.89 -13.44
C VAL A 44 11.47 -9.40 -13.63
N LYS A 45 12.47 -8.58 -13.31
CA LYS A 45 13.89 -8.97 -13.39
C LYS A 45 14.19 -10.16 -12.47
N MET A 46 13.75 -10.08 -11.21
CA MET A 46 13.95 -11.14 -10.23
C MET A 46 13.32 -12.48 -10.66
N ILE A 47 12.07 -12.46 -11.17
CA ILE A 47 11.39 -13.67 -11.65
C ILE A 47 12.14 -14.29 -12.83
N LYS A 48 12.63 -13.48 -13.78
CA LYS A 48 13.43 -13.95 -14.92
C LYS A 48 14.75 -14.58 -14.46
N GLU A 49 15.45 -13.93 -13.53
CA GLU A 49 16.75 -14.41 -13.00
C GLU A 49 16.60 -15.72 -12.21
N LEU A 50 15.55 -15.84 -11.40
CA LEU A 50 15.27 -17.06 -10.63
C LEU A 50 14.64 -18.17 -11.47
N ASN A 51 14.09 -17.83 -12.64
CA ASN A 51 13.19 -18.69 -13.43
C ASN A 51 12.04 -19.28 -12.60
N ALA A 52 11.60 -18.54 -11.58
CA ALA A 52 10.62 -18.97 -10.60
C ALA A 52 9.99 -17.78 -9.87
N VAL A 53 8.80 -18.01 -9.32
CA VAL A 53 8.15 -17.13 -8.34
C VAL A 53 8.52 -17.63 -6.95
N ASP A 54 9.23 -16.83 -6.17
CA ASP A 54 9.81 -17.25 -4.89
C ASP A 54 8.77 -17.52 -3.79
N MET A 55 7.61 -16.89 -3.88
CA MET A 55 6.53 -16.94 -2.89
C MET A 55 5.15 -16.79 -3.55
N PRO A 56 4.11 -17.52 -3.07
CA PRO A 56 2.74 -17.35 -3.55
C PRO A 56 2.14 -16.01 -3.12
N ILE A 57 1.23 -15.46 -3.93
CA ILE A 57 0.44 -14.30 -3.50
C ILE A 57 -0.58 -14.70 -2.44
N ILE A 58 -1.10 -13.73 -1.70
CA ILE A 58 -2.21 -13.95 -0.78
C ILE A 58 -3.47 -13.44 -1.46
N ALA A 59 -4.48 -14.29 -1.55
CA ALA A 59 -5.74 -13.97 -2.19
C ALA A 59 -6.93 -14.35 -1.30
N ALA A 60 -8.07 -13.72 -1.53
CA ALA A 60 -9.33 -14.10 -0.89
C ALA A 60 -10.49 -14.05 -1.87
N PRO A 61 -11.44 -15.00 -1.78
CA PRO A 61 -12.62 -14.99 -2.64
C PRO A 61 -13.46 -13.73 -2.39
N ILE A 62 -14.07 -13.20 -3.44
CA ILE A 62 -15.01 -12.10 -3.37
C ILE A 62 -16.42 -12.67 -3.46
N GLU A 63 -17.22 -12.50 -2.41
CA GLU A 63 -18.59 -13.04 -2.37
C GLU A 63 -19.44 -12.52 -3.54
N GLY A 64 -20.20 -13.41 -4.17
CA GLY A 64 -21.03 -13.08 -5.33
C GLY A 64 -20.27 -12.93 -6.65
N LEU A 65 -18.93 -13.01 -6.65
CA LEU A 65 -18.10 -12.98 -7.84
C LEU A 65 -17.27 -14.27 -7.96
N ASN A 66 -17.09 -14.78 -9.17
CA ASN A 66 -16.10 -15.84 -9.43
C ASN A 66 -14.69 -15.21 -9.58
N LYS A 67 -14.27 -14.45 -8.57
CA LYS A 67 -13.04 -13.63 -8.55
C LYS A 67 -12.42 -13.63 -7.15
N TYR A 68 -11.15 -13.25 -7.11
CA TYR A 68 -10.36 -13.16 -5.88
C TYR A 68 -9.76 -11.77 -5.72
N LEU A 69 -9.84 -11.21 -4.52
CA LEU A 69 -9.06 -10.03 -4.11
C LEU A 69 -7.60 -10.43 -3.93
N ILE A 70 -6.67 -9.66 -4.51
CA ILE A 70 -5.25 -9.76 -4.18
C ILE A 70 -5.01 -9.06 -2.85
N ILE A 71 -4.78 -9.78 -1.75
CA ILE A 71 -4.48 -9.16 -0.44
C ILE A 71 -3.03 -8.70 -0.38
N ASP A 72 -2.10 -9.54 -0.85
CA ASP A 72 -0.67 -9.21 -0.95
C ASP A 72 -0.10 -9.83 -2.23
N GLY A 73 0.79 -9.09 -2.90
CA GLY A 73 1.47 -9.55 -4.12
C GLY A 73 1.03 -8.88 -5.43
N HIS A 74 0.49 -7.66 -5.41
CA HIS A 74 0.06 -6.90 -6.60
C HIS A 74 1.16 -6.80 -7.66
N HIS A 75 2.40 -6.49 -7.27
CA HIS A 75 3.53 -6.42 -8.22
C HIS A 75 3.91 -7.80 -8.79
N ARG A 76 3.74 -8.89 -8.03
CA ARG A 76 3.97 -10.27 -8.53
C ARG A 76 2.92 -10.68 -9.56
N TRP A 77 1.64 -10.37 -9.28
CA TRP A 77 0.55 -10.54 -10.24
C TRP A 77 0.80 -9.74 -11.52
N ALA A 78 1.15 -8.46 -11.39
CA ALA A 78 1.43 -7.61 -12.55
C ALA A 78 2.66 -8.09 -13.35
N ALA A 79 3.73 -8.50 -12.67
CA ALA A 79 4.93 -9.03 -13.31
C ALA A 79 4.65 -10.31 -14.11
N LEU A 80 3.91 -11.26 -13.53
CA LEU A 80 3.53 -12.48 -14.25
C LEU A 80 2.63 -12.19 -15.44
N LYS A 81 1.73 -11.21 -15.32
CA LYS A 81 0.90 -10.75 -16.43
C LYS A 81 1.75 -10.16 -17.56
N GLU A 82 2.76 -9.34 -17.24
CA GLU A 82 3.71 -8.78 -18.21
C GLU A 82 4.57 -9.88 -18.88
N LEU A 83 4.92 -10.92 -18.12
CA LEU A 83 5.67 -12.08 -18.60
C LEU A 83 4.82 -13.05 -19.43
N GLY A 84 3.53 -12.78 -19.63
CA GLY A 84 2.61 -13.60 -20.41
C GLY A 84 2.18 -14.90 -19.73
N ALA A 85 2.39 -15.06 -18.42
CA ALA A 85 1.85 -16.19 -17.68
C ALA A 85 0.32 -16.13 -17.67
N SER A 86 -0.34 -17.26 -17.44
CA SER A 86 -1.80 -17.33 -17.29
C SER A 86 -2.23 -17.67 -15.86
N LYS A 87 -1.32 -18.21 -15.05
CA LYS A 87 -1.55 -18.65 -13.67
C LYS A 87 -0.58 -18.00 -12.68
N ILE A 88 -0.94 -18.03 -11.41
CA ILE A 88 -0.10 -17.55 -10.31
C ILE A 88 -0.28 -18.42 -9.06
N PRO A 89 0.82 -18.83 -8.40
CA PRO A 89 0.73 -19.52 -7.12
C PRO A 89 0.13 -18.59 -6.07
N SER A 90 -0.91 -19.08 -5.40
CA SER A 90 -1.74 -18.29 -4.50
C SER A 90 -2.09 -19.09 -3.25
N ILE A 91 -2.04 -18.44 -2.09
CA ILE A 91 -2.64 -18.95 -0.85
C ILE A 91 -3.97 -18.24 -0.69
N VAL A 92 -5.06 -19.02 -0.76
CA VAL A 92 -6.41 -18.51 -0.55
C VAL A 92 -6.73 -18.52 0.93
N ILE A 93 -7.10 -17.36 1.48
CA ILE A 93 -7.43 -17.21 2.90
C ILE A 93 -8.87 -16.78 3.10
N ASN A 94 -9.42 -17.06 4.28
CA ASN A 94 -10.63 -16.40 4.75
C ASN A 94 -10.28 -14.96 5.15
N TYR A 95 -10.60 -13.98 4.29
CA TYR A 95 -10.28 -12.58 4.56
C TYR A 95 -10.92 -12.06 5.84
N PHE A 96 -12.14 -12.52 6.16
CA PHE A 96 -12.89 -12.07 7.33
C PHE A 96 -12.51 -12.80 8.62
N ASP A 97 -11.54 -13.72 8.59
CA ASP A 97 -10.95 -14.29 9.81
C ASP A 97 -10.48 -13.14 10.73
N PRO A 98 -10.87 -13.13 12.02
CA PRO A 98 -10.52 -12.06 12.94
C PRO A 98 -9.01 -11.91 13.15
N ASN A 99 -8.20 -12.92 12.87
CA ASN A 99 -6.73 -12.88 12.97
C ASN A 99 -6.06 -12.24 11.75
N VAL A 100 -6.77 -12.08 10.64
CA VAL A 100 -6.33 -11.23 9.54
C VAL A 100 -6.64 -9.79 9.94
N LYS A 101 -5.62 -8.94 10.07
CA LYS A 101 -5.81 -7.52 10.42
C LYS A 101 -5.52 -6.65 9.20
N VAL A 102 -6.22 -5.53 9.09
CA VAL A 102 -5.94 -4.51 8.09
C VAL A 102 -5.64 -3.20 8.81
N TYR A 103 -4.54 -2.59 8.43
CA TYR A 103 -4.09 -1.27 8.86
C TYR A 103 -3.86 -0.41 7.63
N THR A 104 -3.28 0.77 7.82
CA THR A 104 -2.79 1.63 6.73
C THR A 104 -1.29 1.88 6.87
N TRP A 105 -0.74 2.60 5.90
CA TRP A 105 0.58 3.21 5.97
C TRP A 105 0.43 4.72 6.14
N TYR A 106 1.35 5.29 6.93
CA TYR A 106 1.47 6.73 7.15
C TYR A 106 2.67 7.24 6.36
N PRO A 107 2.47 7.94 5.23
CA PRO A 107 3.55 8.62 4.56
C PRO A 107 4.11 9.71 5.48
N ALA A 108 5.41 9.94 5.41
CA ALA A 108 6.07 11.05 6.06
C ALA A 108 7.16 11.59 5.13
N ILE A 109 7.46 12.87 5.25
CA ILE A 109 8.47 13.53 4.43
C ILE A 109 9.43 14.36 5.27
N SER A 110 10.65 14.49 4.76
CA SER A 110 11.57 15.57 5.11
C SER A 110 11.88 16.37 3.85
N GLY A 111 11.82 17.71 3.88
CA GLY A 111 12.11 18.58 2.74
C GLY A 111 11.06 19.65 2.45
N ASP A 112 10.94 20.04 1.18
CA ASP A 112 10.15 21.20 0.74
C ASP A 112 8.63 20.94 0.77
N PHE A 113 8.01 21.24 1.92
CA PHE A 113 6.57 21.16 2.09
C PHE A 113 5.79 22.16 1.23
N GLN A 114 6.35 23.34 0.94
CA GLN A 114 5.67 24.34 0.12
C GLN A 114 5.55 23.89 -1.34
N ALA A 115 6.56 23.18 -1.86
CA ALA A 115 6.45 22.52 -3.16
C ALA A 115 5.31 21.50 -3.20
N LEU A 116 5.10 20.73 -2.12
CA LEU A 116 3.96 19.81 -2.02
C LEU A 116 2.63 20.53 -2.04
N ILE A 117 2.46 21.58 -1.22
CA ILE A 117 1.23 22.37 -1.21
C ILE A 117 0.92 22.88 -2.61
N LYS A 118 1.90 23.47 -3.29
CA LYS A 118 1.74 23.98 -4.67
C LYS A 118 1.34 22.89 -5.67
N GLU A 119 1.93 21.70 -5.58
CA GLU A 119 1.59 20.56 -6.46
C GLU A 119 0.19 20.01 -6.20
N VAL A 120 -0.27 20.01 -4.95
CA VAL A 120 -1.62 19.56 -4.56
C VAL A 120 -2.66 20.61 -4.94
N GLU A 121 -2.44 21.88 -4.62
CA GLU A 121 -3.35 22.99 -4.95
C GLU A 121 -3.46 23.24 -6.46
N GLY A 122 -2.38 23.02 -7.21
CA GLY A 122 -2.39 23.05 -8.68
C GLY A 122 -3.33 22.01 -9.32
N ARG A 123 -3.82 21.03 -8.54
CA ARG A 123 -4.82 20.04 -8.95
C ARG A 123 -6.23 20.37 -8.44
N ASN A 124 -6.46 21.62 -8.02
CA ASN A 124 -7.72 22.08 -7.43
C ASN A 124 -8.10 21.36 -6.12
N ILE A 125 -7.09 20.95 -5.35
CA ILE A 125 -7.26 20.32 -4.04
C ILE A 125 -6.76 21.30 -2.98
N HIS A 126 -7.66 21.76 -2.12
CA HIS A 126 -7.31 22.76 -1.10
C HIS A 126 -6.68 22.12 0.13
N VAL A 127 -5.60 22.74 0.62
CA VAL A 127 -4.95 22.36 1.87
C VAL A 127 -5.25 23.42 2.92
N LEU A 128 -6.03 23.06 3.94
CA LEU A 128 -6.54 23.99 4.95
C LEU A 128 -5.79 23.82 6.26
N LYS A 129 -5.51 24.89 7.00
CA LYS A 129 -4.95 24.78 8.36
C LYS A 129 -5.95 24.17 9.33
N CYS A 130 -5.45 23.39 10.29
CA CYS A 130 -6.19 22.89 11.45
C CYS A 130 -5.46 23.19 12.76
N ASP A 131 -6.15 22.95 13.87
CA ASP A 131 -5.59 23.06 15.22
C ASP A 131 -5.75 21.71 15.94
N LEU A 132 -4.97 20.73 15.50
CA LEU A 132 -4.90 19.40 16.08
C LEU A 132 -3.43 18.95 16.15
N ARG A 133 -3.14 18.05 17.10
CA ARG A 133 -1.86 17.36 17.20
C ARG A 133 -2.03 15.91 16.77
N ILE A 134 -0.98 15.31 16.21
CA ILE A 134 -0.99 13.93 15.71
C ILE A 134 -1.48 12.93 16.77
N GLY A 135 -1.01 13.04 18.02
CA GLY A 135 -1.43 12.16 19.13
C GLY A 135 -2.90 12.33 19.58
N ASN A 136 -3.60 13.36 19.11
CA ASN A 136 -5.01 13.63 19.42
C ASN A 136 -5.96 13.27 18.26
N VAL A 137 -5.44 12.69 17.17
CA VAL A 137 -6.25 12.29 16.02
C VAL A 137 -7.13 11.10 16.40
N THR A 138 -8.38 11.16 15.96
CA THR A 138 -9.37 10.09 16.16
C THR A 138 -10.02 9.75 14.82
N ASN A 139 -10.69 8.61 14.74
CA ASN A 139 -11.41 8.21 13.53
C ASN A 139 -12.47 9.24 13.10
N HIS A 140 -13.09 9.96 14.05
CA HIS A 140 -14.05 11.01 13.74
C HIS A 140 -13.41 12.16 12.95
N HIS A 141 -12.20 12.59 13.33
CA HIS A 141 -11.44 13.63 12.62
C HIS A 141 -11.04 13.22 11.19
N LEU A 142 -11.01 11.92 10.91
CA LEU A 142 -10.58 11.36 9.62
C LEU A 142 -11.77 11.02 8.70
N THR A 143 -12.99 11.39 9.08
CA THR A 143 -14.19 11.24 8.25
C THR A 143 -14.17 12.30 7.15
N ASP A 144 -14.39 11.88 5.89
CA ASP A 144 -14.37 12.75 4.69
C ASP A 144 -13.07 13.57 4.51
N VAL A 145 -11.98 13.04 5.06
CA VAL A 145 -10.64 13.59 4.97
C VAL A 145 -9.75 12.62 4.18
N ALA A 146 -9.12 13.14 3.13
CA ALA A 146 -8.14 12.41 2.35
C ALA A 146 -6.88 12.19 3.19
N PHE A 147 -6.34 13.29 3.74
CA PHE A 147 -5.22 13.28 4.68
C PHE A 147 -5.31 14.45 5.67
N MET A 148 -4.97 14.19 6.92
CA MET A 148 -4.45 15.20 7.83
C MET A 148 -2.93 15.18 7.76
N ILE A 149 -2.29 16.35 7.82
CA ILE A 149 -0.84 16.50 7.70
C ILE A 149 -0.33 17.21 8.94
N PHE A 150 0.62 16.62 9.64
CA PHE A 150 1.14 17.14 10.90
C PHE A 150 2.62 17.48 10.77
N GLY A 151 2.96 18.74 11.02
CA GLY A 151 4.29 19.16 11.41
C GLY A 151 4.42 19.21 12.94
N VAL A 152 5.59 19.59 13.47
CA VAL A 152 5.83 19.65 14.92
C VAL A 152 4.82 20.57 15.64
N ASN A 153 4.54 21.74 15.05
CA ASN A 153 3.61 22.75 15.60
C ASN A 153 2.57 23.20 14.58
N GLU A 154 2.36 22.42 13.52
CA GLU A 154 1.48 22.78 12.42
C GLU A 154 0.57 21.61 12.05
N CYS A 155 -0.62 21.93 11.58
CA CYS A 155 -1.61 20.96 11.18
C CYS A 155 -2.31 21.47 9.92
N TYR A 156 -2.47 20.56 8.95
CA TYR A 156 -3.22 20.80 7.72
C TYR A 156 -4.21 19.67 7.44
N VAL A 157 -5.26 19.97 6.68
CA VAL A 157 -6.27 19.01 6.23
C VAL A 157 -6.45 19.13 4.73
N VAL A 158 -6.43 17.97 4.08
CA VAL A 158 -6.87 17.77 2.71
C VAL A 158 -8.20 17.03 2.77
N LYS A 159 -9.31 17.73 2.49
CA LYS A 159 -10.64 17.11 2.42
C LYS A 159 -10.75 16.23 1.17
N GLY A 160 -11.60 15.22 1.23
CA GLY A 160 -11.88 14.35 0.08
C GLY A 160 -11.79 12.87 0.41
N GLY A 161 -11.67 12.07 -0.64
CA GLY A 161 -11.67 10.61 -0.58
C GLY A 161 -10.47 9.98 -1.26
N VAL A 162 -10.70 8.88 -1.96
CA VAL A 162 -9.64 8.07 -2.60
C VAL A 162 -8.94 8.84 -3.72
N GLU A 163 -9.67 9.70 -4.45
CA GLU A 163 -9.12 10.48 -5.56
C GLU A 163 -8.11 11.53 -5.07
N GLU A 164 -8.45 12.28 -4.02
CA GLU A 164 -7.55 13.24 -3.39
C GLU A 164 -6.39 12.55 -2.70
N GLN A 165 -6.62 11.38 -2.06
CA GLN A 165 -5.53 10.56 -1.53
C GLN A 165 -4.54 10.20 -2.66
N ARG A 166 -5.05 9.78 -3.82
CA ARG A 166 -4.21 9.43 -4.97
C ARG A 166 -3.44 10.63 -5.51
N ALA A 167 -4.07 11.80 -5.59
CA ALA A 167 -3.41 13.02 -6.01
C ALA A 167 -2.25 13.42 -5.07
N VAL A 168 -2.47 13.33 -3.76
CA VAL A 168 -1.43 13.60 -2.75
C VAL A 168 -0.28 12.59 -2.85
N ILE A 169 -0.56 11.28 -2.93
CA ILE A 169 0.48 10.26 -3.08
C ILE A 169 1.30 10.48 -4.36
N ARG A 170 0.66 10.78 -5.49
CA ARG A 170 1.37 11.09 -6.74
C ARG A 170 2.24 12.34 -6.63
N ALA A 171 1.81 13.35 -5.89
CA ALA A 171 2.61 14.55 -5.63
C ALA A 171 3.84 14.22 -4.76
N LEU A 172 3.67 13.41 -3.71
CA LEU A 172 4.77 12.93 -2.87
C LEU A 172 5.80 12.13 -3.67
N ASP A 173 5.34 11.18 -4.49
CA ASP A 173 6.22 10.36 -5.34
C ASP A 173 6.99 11.23 -6.35
N LYS A 174 6.31 12.17 -7.02
CA LYS A 174 6.94 13.13 -7.94
C LYS A 174 8.03 13.92 -7.25
N LEU A 175 7.74 14.52 -6.10
CA LEU A 175 8.70 15.35 -5.37
C LEU A 175 9.88 14.54 -4.81
N ASN A 176 9.66 13.26 -4.47
CA ASN A 176 10.74 12.36 -4.07
C ASN A 176 11.67 12.03 -5.24
N VAL A 177 11.12 11.83 -6.44
CA VAL A 177 11.93 11.65 -7.67
C VAL A 177 12.71 12.92 -8.00
N GLU A 178 12.09 14.09 -7.84
CA GLU A 178 12.73 15.40 -8.01
C GLU A 178 13.72 15.76 -6.89
N SER A 179 13.89 14.90 -5.87
CA SER A 179 14.74 15.14 -4.70
C SER A 179 14.41 16.41 -3.91
N LYS A 180 13.16 16.88 -4.00
CA LYS A 180 12.63 18.00 -3.20
C LYS A 180 12.18 17.56 -1.82
N VAL A 181 11.79 16.29 -1.70
CA VAL A 181 11.44 15.65 -0.42
C VAL A 181 12.06 14.27 -0.34
N VAL A 182 12.20 13.76 0.87
CA VAL A 182 12.57 12.38 1.17
C VAL A 182 11.33 11.66 1.69
N LEU A 183 10.81 10.70 0.92
CA LEU A 183 9.60 9.97 1.32
C LEU A 183 9.92 8.77 2.22
N SER A 184 9.21 8.69 3.34
CA SER A 184 9.24 7.58 4.29
C SER A 184 7.82 7.01 4.49
N TRP A 185 7.71 5.71 4.74
CA TRP A 185 6.44 5.05 5.05
C TRP A 185 6.50 4.35 6.39
N TYR A 186 5.56 4.69 7.26
CA TYR A 186 5.45 4.14 8.60
C TYR A 186 4.27 3.17 8.70
N GLY A 187 4.49 2.03 9.35
CA GLY A 187 3.45 1.06 9.65
C GLY A 187 2.63 1.37 10.90
N LEU A 188 3.16 2.23 11.78
CA LEU A 188 2.54 2.72 13.02
C LEU A 188 2.58 4.25 13.05
N ILE A 189 1.53 4.86 13.60
CA ILE A 189 1.46 6.31 13.72
C ILE A 189 2.38 6.80 14.85
N GLU A 190 2.55 5.99 15.88
CA GLU A 190 3.39 6.28 17.05
C GLU A 190 4.87 6.39 16.65
N ASP A 191 5.35 5.48 15.79
CA ASP A 191 6.71 5.54 15.26
C ASP A 191 6.94 6.80 14.41
N ALA A 192 5.93 7.23 13.65
CA ALA A 192 6.00 8.44 12.84
C ALA A 192 5.95 9.69 13.73
N GLU A 193 5.17 9.68 14.80
CA GLU A 193 5.11 10.76 15.79
C GLU A 193 6.44 10.94 16.53
N VAL A 194 7.11 9.85 16.89
CA VAL A 194 8.45 9.91 17.52
C VAL A 194 9.44 10.58 16.57
N ASP A 195 9.49 10.16 15.31
CA ASP A 195 10.44 10.68 14.32
C ASP A 195 10.08 12.13 13.90
N LEU A 196 8.80 12.50 13.95
CA LEU A 196 8.35 13.89 13.77
C LEU A 196 8.85 14.77 14.91
N ARG A 197 8.71 14.31 16.16
CA ARG A 197 9.14 15.08 17.35
C ARG A 197 10.67 15.17 17.46
N SER A 198 11.41 14.18 16.96
CA SER A 198 12.87 14.21 16.92
C SER A 198 13.44 15.04 15.77
N GLY A 199 12.61 15.41 14.78
CA GLY A 199 13.04 16.11 13.57
C GLY A 199 13.69 15.19 12.53
N GLU A 200 13.53 13.87 12.63
CA GLU A 200 13.91 12.95 11.55
C GLU A 200 13.02 13.10 10.32
N VAL A 201 11.73 13.42 10.53
CA VAL A 201 10.77 13.80 9.49
C VAL A 201 10.13 15.13 9.82
N ASP A 202 9.81 15.92 8.79
CA ASP A 202 9.22 17.24 8.93
C ASP A 202 7.70 17.19 9.00
N TYR A 203 7.08 16.27 8.24
CA TYR A 203 5.62 16.12 8.18
C TYR A 203 5.19 14.66 8.10
N VAL A 204 4.09 14.33 8.78
CA VAL A 204 3.42 13.02 8.75
C VAL A 204 2.00 13.14 8.22
N PHE A 205 1.64 12.24 7.32
CA PHE A 205 0.33 12.17 6.67
C PHE A 205 -0.50 11.07 7.32
N VAL A 206 -1.65 11.45 7.86
CA VAL A 206 -2.56 10.56 8.58
C VAL A 206 -3.88 10.48 7.82
N ARG A 207 -4.36 9.26 7.61
CA ARG A 207 -5.66 8.99 7.01
C ARG A 207 -6.36 7.88 7.76
N ARG A 208 -7.66 7.73 7.51
CA ARG A 208 -8.45 6.62 8.05
C ARG A 208 -7.94 5.27 7.55
N ILE A 209 -8.20 4.24 8.36
CA ILE A 209 -8.02 2.84 7.98
C ILE A 209 -9.32 2.35 7.33
N TYR A 210 -9.24 1.77 6.14
CA TYR A 210 -10.39 1.13 5.50
C TYR A 210 -10.64 -0.25 6.11
N THR A 211 -11.91 -0.55 6.39
CA THR A 211 -12.31 -1.87 6.86
C THR A 211 -12.22 -2.89 5.73
N LYS A 212 -12.13 -4.18 6.08
CA LYS A 212 -12.15 -5.28 5.10
C LYS A 212 -13.40 -5.25 4.21
N LYS A 213 -14.55 -4.88 4.78
CA LYS A 213 -15.82 -4.75 4.06
C LYS A 213 -15.76 -3.63 3.04
N GLU A 214 -15.28 -2.45 3.42
CA GLU A 214 -15.11 -1.32 2.50
C GLU A 214 -14.14 -1.64 1.36
N ILE A 215 -13.03 -2.34 1.65
CA ILE A 215 -12.08 -2.78 0.62
C ILE A 215 -12.75 -3.73 -0.37
N MET A 216 -13.47 -4.74 0.12
CA MET A 216 -14.21 -5.69 -0.71
C MET A 216 -15.25 -5.00 -1.59
N GLU A 217 -16.05 -4.11 -1.00
CA GLU A 217 -17.08 -3.35 -1.73
C GLU A 217 -16.47 -2.44 -2.79
N TYR A 218 -15.39 -1.72 -2.47
CA TYR A 218 -14.73 -0.82 -3.41
C TYR A 218 -14.15 -1.58 -4.61
N VAL A 219 -13.48 -2.72 -4.37
CA VAL A 219 -12.88 -3.56 -5.41
C VAL A 219 -13.94 -4.25 -6.27
N SER A 220 -15.04 -4.71 -5.67
CA SER A 220 -16.14 -5.33 -6.41
C SER A 220 -16.77 -4.40 -7.46
N LYS A 221 -16.64 -3.08 -7.24
CA LYS A 221 -17.09 -2.02 -8.17
C LYS A 221 -16.00 -1.56 -9.14
N GLY A 222 -14.86 -2.25 -9.18
CA GLY A 222 -13.70 -1.89 -10.01
C GLY A 222 -12.79 -0.80 -9.42
N GLY A 223 -12.99 -0.43 -8.16
CA GLY A 223 -12.19 0.57 -7.48
C GLY A 223 -10.78 0.06 -7.13
N VAL A 224 -9.79 0.94 -7.28
CA VAL A 224 -8.38 0.68 -6.92
C VAL A 224 -7.84 1.85 -6.11
N TYR A 225 -7.24 1.56 -4.95
CA TYR A 225 -6.65 2.54 -4.05
C TYR A 225 -5.26 2.96 -4.53
N PRO A 226 -4.76 4.15 -4.14
CA PRO A 226 -3.35 4.48 -4.36
C PRO A 226 -2.43 3.48 -3.65
N PRO A 227 -1.15 3.39 -4.05
CA PRO A 227 -0.20 2.47 -3.45
C PRO A 227 -0.10 2.67 -1.93
N LYS A 228 0.22 1.60 -1.21
CA LYS A 228 0.42 1.63 0.25
C LYS A 228 -0.82 2.11 0.99
N THR A 229 -2.03 1.84 0.48
CA THR A 229 -3.26 2.24 1.18
C THR A 229 -3.61 1.33 2.34
N THR A 230 -3.39 0.04 2.15
CA THR A 230 -3.67 -1.02 3.10
C THR A 230 -2.38 -1.67 3.55
N ARG A 231 -2.39 -2.16 4.78
CA ARG A 231 -1.30 -2.93 5.35
C ARG A 231 -1.89 -4.11 6.08
N HIS A 232 -1.88 -5.26 5.43
CA HIS A 232 -2.38 -6.49 6.03
C HIS A 232 -1.36 -7.12 6.96
N VAL A 233 -1.85 -7.64 8.08
CA VAL A 233 -1.09 -8.49 8.98
C VAL A 233 -1.82 -9.82 9.07
N LEU A 234 -1.14 -10.88 8.63
CA LEU A 234 -1.65 -12.24 8.65
C LEU A 234 -1.19 -12.96 9.92
N PRO A 235 -1.88 -14.02 10.36
CA PRO A 235 -1.44 -14.83 11.51
C PRO A 235 -0.21 -15.71 11.21
N PHE A 236 0.33 -15.63 9.99
CA PHE A 236 1.53 -16.33 9.56
C PHE A 236 2.22 -15.57 8.43
N ILE A 237 3.51 -15.84 8.24
CA ILE A 237 4.25 -15.48 7.04
C ILE A 237 4.36 -16.74 6.17
N PRO A 238 3.90 -16.74 4.92
CA PRO A 238 4.10 -17.89 4.04
C PRO A 238 5.59 -18.18 3.85
N ASP A 239 5.97 -19.44 4.01
CA ASP A 239 7.32 -19.88 3.67
C ASP A 239 7.54 -19.79 2.14
N LYS A 240 8.79 -19.59 1.73
CA LYS A 240 9.16 -19.55 0.31
C LYS A 240 9.02 -20.93 -0.32
N ASN A 241 8.50 -20.99 -1.54
CA ASN A 241 8.23 -22.27 -2.21
C ASN A 241 8.63 -22.33 -3.69
N TYR A 242 9.25 -21.27 -4.24
CA TYR A 242 9.93 -21.25 -5.55
C TYR A 242 9.23 -22.05 -6.66
N VAL A 243 8.09 -21.54 -7.14
CA VAL A 243 7.30 -22.17 -8.21
C VAL A 243 7.89 -21.82 -9.58
N LYS A 244 8.28 -22.83 -10.36
CA LYS A 244 8.92 -22.64 -11.67
C LYS A 244 8.02 -21.91 -12.65
N LEU A 245 8.60 -20.98 -13.41
CA LEU A 245 7.86 -20.13 -14.34
C LEU A 245 7.17 -20.92 -15.45
N GLU A 246 7.78 -22.02 -15.94
CA GLU A 246 7.21 -22.91 -16.98
C GLU A 246 5.84 -23.49 -16.61
N THR A 247 5.55 -23.66 -15.31
CA THR A 247 4.28 -24.22 -14.83
C THR A 247 3.13 -23.20 -14.82
N LEU A 248 3.43 -21.94 -15.07
CA LEU A 248 2.49 -20.82 -14.97
C LEU A 248 1.92 -20.37 -16.31
N TYR A 249 2.38 -20.98 -17.41
CA TYR A 249 1.86 -20.76 -18.76
C TYR A 249 0.83 -21.83 -19.11
N ASP A 250 -0.11 -21.48 -19.98
CA ASP A 250 -0.87 -22.47 -20.72
C ASP A 250 -0.07 -22.80 -22.01
N PHE A 251 0.07 -24.09 -22.29
CA PHE A 251 0.70 -24.60 -23.51
C PHE A 251 -0.34 -24.82 -24.61
#